data_AF-A0A821M781-F1
#
_entry.id   AF-A0A821M781-F1
#
_cell.length_a   1.000
_cell.length_b   1.000
_cell.length_c   1.000
_cell.angle_alpha   90.00
_cell.angle_beta   90.00
_cell.angle_gamma   90.00
#
_symmetry.space_group_name_H-M   'P 1'
#
loop_
_entity.id
_entity.type
_entity.pdbx_description
1 polymer ?
#
loop_
_entity_poly.entity_id
_entity_poly.type
_entity_poly.pdbx_seq_one_letter_code
_entity_poly.pdbx_strand_id
1 'polypeptide(L)'
;MHTAVISNTDGRNIDQWSRPLRAIDFELLCKNGTRKTIEAYKSCHLLRVPARVLMTSSLLPDLDRLYIWNMLNFAQQLFGSDTTK
;
A
#
# COMPACT_ATOMS: atom_id res chain seq x y z
N MET A 1 2.66 -2.59 -1.84
CA MET A 1 2.73 -2.41 -0.37
C MET A 1 3.94 -3.21 0.10
N HIS A 2 4.98 -2.54 0.60
CA HIS A 2 6.22 -3.15 1.10
C HIS A 2 6.66 -2.49 2.42
N THR A 3 5.68 -2.20 3.28
CA THR A 3 5.88 -1.40 4.49
C THR A 3 6.00 -2.24 5.75
N ALA A 4 5.61 -3.52 5.71
CA ALA A 4 5.48 -4.35 6.91
C ALA A 4 6.76 -4.40 7.75
N VAL A 5 7.92 -4.67 7.14
CA VAL A 5 9.20 -4.68 7.86
C VAL A 5 9.47 -3.30 8.46
N ILE A 6 9.50 -2.25 7.64
CA ILE A 6 9.81 -0.88 8.07
C ILE A 6 8.90 -0.43 9.21
N SER A 7 7.60 -0.66 9.11
CA SER A 7 6.60 -0.26 10.12
C SER A 7 6.71 -1.03 11.44
N ASN A 8 7.38 -2.20 11.44
CA ASN A 8 7.50 -3.05 12.62
C ASN A 8 8.94 -3.17 13.16
N THR A 9 9.91 -2.49 12.56
CA THR A 9 11.31 -2.51 13.01
C THR A 9 11.79 -1.12 13.43
N ASP A 10 12.97 -1.07 14.06
CA ASP A 10 13.64 0.15 14.49
C ASP A 10 12.78 1.00 15.44
N GLY A 11 11.99 0.33 16.30
CA GLY A 11 11.14 0.98 17.29
C GLY A 11 9.86 1.62 16.74
N ARG A 12 9.52 1.43 15.46
CA ARG A 12 8.29 1.99 14.87
C ARG A 12 6.99 1.31 15.33
N ASN A 13 7.07 0.05 15.75
CA ASN A 13 5.98 -0.65 16.43
C ASN A 13 6.32 -0.82 17.93
N ILE A 14 5.41 -0.37 18.79
CA ILE A 14 5.52 -0.38 20.25
C ILE A 14 5.23 -1.74 20.90
N ASP A 15 4.66 -2.68 20.13
CA ASP A 15 4.35 -4.02 20.59
C ASP A 15 5.60 -4.73 21.11
N GLN A 16 5.44 -5.59 22.11
CA GLN A 16 6.58 -6.23 22.78
C GLN A 16 7.42 -7.11 21.82
N TRP A 17 6.78 -7.77 20.86
CA TRP A 17 7.43 -8.67 19.92
C TRP A 17 8.35 -7.95 18.91
N SER A 18 8.06 -6.68 18.58
CA SER A 18 8.79 -5.90 17.58
C SER A 18 9.99 -5.14 18.15
N ARG A 19 10.05 -4.96 19.47
CA ARG A 19 11.10 -4.16 20.15
C ARG A 19 12.54 -4.52 19.79
N PRO A 20 12.94 -5.81 19.70
CA PRO A 20 14.33 -6.15 19.41
C PRO A 20 14.66 -6.15 17.90
N LEU A 21 13.69 -5.89 17.02
CA LEU A 21 13.85 -6.08 15.58
C LEU A 21 14.42 -4.82 14.90
N ARG A 22 15.48 -5.00 14.11
CA ARG A 22 16.04 -3.93 13.25
C ARG A 22 15.78 -4.25 11.78
N ALA A 23 15.55 -3.22 10.98
CA ALA A 23 15.27 -3.37 9.55
C ALA A 23 16.37 -4.13 8.79
N ILE A 24 17.64 -3.91 9.19
CA ILE A 24 18.81 -4.52 8.55
C ILE A 24 18.93 -6.03 8.77
N ASP A 25 18.20 -6.58 9.74
CA ASP A 25 18.21 -8.01 10.02
C ASP A 25 17.27 -8.79 9.04
N PHE A 26 16.61 -8.10 8.10
CA PHE A 26 15.68 -8.66 7.13
C PHE A 26 16.10 -8.41 5.68
N GLU A 27 15.75 -9.35 4.80
CA GLU A 27 15.97 -9.27 3.35
C GLU A 27 14.71 -9.68 2.57
N LEU A 28 14.63 -9.23 1.32
CA LEU A 28 13.60 -9.64 0.38
C LEU A 28 14.07 -10.85 -0.42
N LEU A 29 13.15 -11.81 -0.60
CA LEU A 29 13.31 -12.88 -1.58
C LEU A 29 12.77 -12.43 -2.94
N CYS A 30 13.62 -12.52 -3.96
CA CYS A 30 13.28 -12.17 -5.33
C CYS A 30 12.80 -13.41 -6.10
N LYS A 31 12.07 -13.20 -7.20
CA LYS A 31 11.52 -14.30 -8.04
C LYS A 31 12.60 -15.20 -8.65
N ASN A 32 13.76 -14.64 -8.93
CA ASN A 32 14.93 -15.35 -9.46
C ASN A 32 15.70 -16.12 -8.36
N GLY A 33 15.17 -16.21 -7.14
CA GLY A 33 15.77 -16.90 -6.01
C GLY A 33 16.87 -16.13 -5.28
N THR A 34 17.26 -14.95 -5.78
CA THR A 34 18.26 -14.10 -5.10
C THR A 34 17.65 -13.37 -3.91
N ARG A 35 18.49 -12.82 -3.04
CA ARG A 35 18.09 -11.92 -1.95
C ARG A 35 18.54 -10.49 -2.22
N LYS A 36 17.77 -9.52 -1.74
CA LYS A 36 18.12 -8.09 -1.80
C LYS A 36 17.67 -7.37 -0.53
N THR A 37 18.23 -6.19 -0.28
CA THR A 37 17.82 -5.33 0.83
C THR A 37 16.35 -4.91 0.72
N ILE A 38 15.77 -4.50 1.84
CA ILE A 38 14.35 -4.12 1.92
C ILE A 38 13.99 -2.89 1.06
N GLU A 39 14.95 -2.00 0.80
CA GLU A 39 14.77 -0.81 -0.04
C GLU A 39 14.61 -1.18 -1.52
N ALA A 40 15.10 -2.34 -1.93
CA ALA A 40 15.08 -2.80 -3.31
C ALA A 40 13.70 -3.33 -3.78
N TYR A 41 12.65 -3.20 -2.96
CA TYR A 41 11.31 -3.77 -3.20
C TYR A 41 10.72 -3.44 -4.58
N LYS A 42 11.02 -2.26 -5.14
CA LYS A 42 10.56 -1.86 -6.48
C LYS A 42 11.07 -2.81 -7.56
N SER A 43 12.29 -3.33 -7.41
CA SER A 43 12.93 -4.27 -8.34
C SER A 43 12.88 -5.74 -7.87
N CYS A 44 12.59 -5.99 -6.59
CA CYS A 44 12.55 -7.31 -5.99
C CYS A 44 11.26 -7.50 -5.19
N HIS A 45 10.27 -8.14 -5.81
CA HIS A 45 8.97 -8.43 -5.22
C HIS A 45 8.34 -9.65 -5.89
N LEU A 46 7.43 -10.33 -5.19
CA LEU A 46 6.71 -11.49 -5.74
C LEU A 46 5.60 -11.08 -6.71
N LEU A 47 4.93 -9.95 -6.48
CA LEU A 47 3.94 -9.41 -7.38
C LEU A 47 3.67 -7.94 -7.06
N ARG A 48 3.19 -7.19 -8.05
CA ARG A 48 2.57 -5.89 -7.82
C ARG A 48 1.08 -6.08 -7.54
N VAL A 49 0.66 -5.69 -6.34
CA VAL A 49 -0.77 -5.63 -5.98
C VAL A 49 -1.36 -4.37 -6.64
N PRO A 50 -2.47 -4.48 -7.40
CA PRO A 50 -3.14 -3.31 -7.97
C PRO A 50 -3.72 -2.42 -6.87
N ALA A 51 -3.94 -1.14 -7.19
CA ALA A 51 -4.65 -0.24 -6.28
C ALA A 51 -6.05 -0.79 -5.97
N ARG A 52 -6.55 -0.55 -4.75
CA ARG A 52 -7.94 -0.87 -4.41
C ARG A 52 -8.87 -0.04 -5.28
N VAL A 53 -9.97 -0.63 -5.73
CA VAL A 53 -10.95 0.02 -6.59
C VAL A 53 -12.35 -0.10 -5.99
N LEU A 54 -13.19 0.90 -6.26
CA LEU A 54 -14.61 0.86 -5.93
C LEU A 54 -15.36 0.24 -7.10
N MET A 55 -16.17 -0.76 -6.80
CA MET A 55 -16.95 -1.49 -7.81
C MET A 55 -18.40 -1.02 -7.78
N THR A 56 -19.01 -0.92 -8.96
CA THR A 56 -20.44 -0.63 -9.13
C THR A 56 -21.11 -1.78 -9.87
N SER A 57 -22.45 -1.83 -9.84
CA SER A 57 -23.21 -2.83 -10.58
C SER A 57 -22.87 -2.80 -12.07
N SER A 58 -22.80 -3.96 -12.71
CA SER A 58 -22.59 -4.06 -14.17
C SER A 58 -23.75 -3.50 -14.96
N LEU A 59 -24.97 -3.53 -14.42
CA LEU A 59 -26.18 -3.02 -15.05
C LEU A 59 -26.29 -1.49 -15.04
N LEU A 60 -25.42 -0.81 -14.29
CA LEU A 60 -25.41 0.64 -14.21
C LEU A 60 -24.96 1.24 -15.56
N PRO A 61 -25.68 2.22 -16.13
CA PRO A 61 -25.18 3.00 -17.26
C PRO A 61 -23.86 3.73 -16.96
N ASP A 62 -23.06 4.01 -17.99
CA ASP A 62 -21.77 4.70 -17.82
C ASP A 62 -21.91 6.14 -17.30
N LEU A 63 -23.00 6.82 -17.64
CA LEU A 63 -23.31 8.14 -17.09
C LEU A 63 -23.49 8.10 -15.57
N ASP A 64 -24.13 7.07 -15.05
CA ASP A 64 -24.32 6.91 -13.60
C ASP A 64 -23.01 6.59 -12.89
N ARG A 65 -22.10 5.85 -13.54
CA ARG A 65 -20.73 5.64 -13.02
C ARG A 65 -19.97 6.96 -12.95
N LEU A 66 -20.14 7.82 -13.95
CA LEU A 66 -19.54 9.16 -13.97
C LEU A 66 -20.09 10.04 -12.84
N TYR A 67 -21.40 9.98 -12.56
CA TYR A 67 -21.98 10.70 -11.42
C TYR A 67 -21.43 10.23 -10.08
N ILE A 68 -21.29 8.91 -9.88
CA ILE A 68 -20.66 8.35 -8.67
C ILE A 68 -19.22 8.83 -8.54
N TRP A 69 -18.44 8.78 -9.63
CA TRP A 69 -17.06 9.25 -9.62
C TRP A 69 -16.95 10.74 -9.31
N ASN A 70 -17.79 11.58 -9.93
CA ASN A 70 -17.83 13.02 -9.67
C ASN A 70 -18.18 13.34 -8.21
N MET A 71 -19.16 12.63 -7.65
CA MET A 71 -19.57 12.77 -6.25
C MET A 71 -18.41 12.41 -5.31
N LEU A 72 -17.72 11.30 -5.53
CA LEU A 72 -16.56 10.88 -4.74
C LEU A 72 -15.39 11.88 -4.88
N ASN A 73 -15.15 12.40 -6.08
CA ASN A 73 -14.11 13.40 -6.32
C ASN A 73 -14.41 14.70 -5.57
N PHE A 74 -15.67 15.15 -5.55
CA PHE A 74 -16.08 16.31 -4.77
C PHE A 74 -15.96 16.05 -3.26
N ALA A 75 -16.40 14.89 -2.77
CA ALA A 75 -16.26 14.52 -1.37
C ALA A 75 -14.78 14.49 -0.92
N GLN A 76 -13.87 14.02 -1.79
CA GLN A 76 -12.43 14.03 -1.54
C GLN A 76 -11.86 15.45 -1.39
N GLN A 77 -12.44 16.47 -2.04
CA GLN A 77 -11.99 17.87 -1.87
C GLN A 77 -12.38 18.46 -0.51
N LEU A 78 -13.45 17.95 0.10
CA LEU A 78 -13.99 18.47 1.38
C LEU A 78 -13.53 17.65 2.58
N PHE A 79 -13.47 16.33 2.43
CA PHE A 79 -13.20 15.37 3.50
C PHE A 79 -11.95 14.52 3.25
N GLY A 80 -11.26 14.79 2.15
CA GLY A 80 -9.96 14.19 1.90
C GLY A 80 -8.99 14.57 2.99
N SER A 81 -8.14 13.61 3.37
CA SER A 81 -7.04 13.95 4.26
C SER A 81 -6.04 14.84 3.53
N ASP A 82 -5.69 15.97 4.12
CA ASP A 82 -4.59 16.84 3.66
C ASP A 82 -3.20 16.18 3.83
N THR A 83 -3.14 14.95 4.33
CA THR A 83 -1.89 14.20 4.57
C THR A 83 -1.23 13.66 3.29
N THR A 84 -1.17 14.50 2.25
CA THR A 84 -0.38 14.25 1.04
C THR A 84 0.70 15.32 0.83
N LYS A 85 1.68 15.40 1.74
CA LYS A 85 3.11 15.07 1.48
C LYS A 85 3.97 15.35 2.70
#